data_AF-A0A561QS85-F1
#
_entry.id   AF-A0A561QS85-F1
#
_cell.length_a   1.000
_cell.length_b   1.000
_cell.length_c   1.000
_cell.angle_alpha   90.00
_cell.angle_beta   90.00
_cell.angle_gamma   90.00
#
_symmetry.space_group_name_H-M   'P 1'
#
loop_
_entity.id
_entity.type
_entity.pdbx_description
1 polymer ?
#
loop_
_entity_poly.entity_id
_entity_poly.type
_entity_poly.pdbx_seq_one_letter_code
_entity_poly.pdbx_strand_id
1 'polypeptide(L)'
;MVLLASGQSNKEVAATLGLSVPTFRKHYLHLLKQRDLMLDRLRTKLRVTQIQQGLSGNAAALNAALNTLDKVRAESAQKRVDHRGSTKAEKAPKLGKKEQRQITAQNIGGKFAPPTPPKLIVDNG
;
A
#
# COMPACT_ATOMS: atom_id res chain seq x y z
N MET A 1 2.93 -27.10 -5.59
CA MET A 1 1.79 -27.96 -5.15
C MET A 1 0.49 -27.18 -5.32
N VAL A 2 -0.42 -27.64 -6.17
CA VAL A 2 -1.70 -26.92 -6.45
C VAL A 2 -2.60 -26.88 -5.22
N LEU A 3 -2.66 -27.96 -4.45
CA LEU A 3 -3.46 -28.05 -3.22
C LEU A 3 -3.12 -26.91 -2.24
N LEU A 4 -1.83 -26.68 -1.98
CA LEU A 4 -1.35 -25.59 -1.14
C LEU A 4 -1.70 -24.21 -1.72
N ALA A 5 -1.52 -24.03 -3.03
CA ALA A 5 -1.81 -22.78 -3.73
C ALA A 5 -3.30 -22.45 -3.78
N SER A 6 -4.16 -23.48 -3.77
CA SER A 6 -5.62 -23.34 -3.84
C SER A 6 -6.28 -22.94 -2.52
N GLY A 7 -5.50 -22.82 -1.43
CA GLY A 7 -6.01 -22.38 -0.13
C GLY A 7 -6.25 -23.50 0.87
N GLN A 8 -6.02 -24.77 0.52
CA GLN A 8 -6.21 -25.90 1.45
C GLN A 8 -5.32 -25.82 2.69
N SER A 9 -5.82 -26.34 3.81
CA SER A 9 -5.10 -26.35 5.08
C SER A 9 -3.94 -27.36 5.05
N ASN A 10 -2.91 -27.15 5.87
CA ASN A 10 -1.78 -28.09 5.94
C ASN A 10 -2.22 -29.50 6.37
N LYS A 11 -3.32 -29.61 7.12
CA LYS A 11 -3.89 -30.90 7.54
C LYS A 11 -4.51 -31.64 6.35
N GLU A 12 -5.31 -30.96 5.54
CA GLU A 12 -5.91 -31.52 4.33
C GLU A 12 -4.85 -31.95 3.32
N VAL A 13 -3.84 -31.10 3.09
CA VAL A 13 -2.75 -31.41 2.16
C VAL A 13 -1.95 -32.61 2.66
N ALA A 14 -1.60 -32.64 3.95
CA ALA A 14 -0.90 -33.78 4.53
C ALA A 14 -1.72 -35.08 4.42
N ALA A 15 -3.01 -35.03 4.74
CA ALA A 15 -3.92 -36.18 4.61
C ALA A 15 -4.04 -36.68 3.17
N THR A 16 -4.17 -35.76 2.19
CA THR A 16 -4.24 -36.09 0.76
C THR A 16 -2.95 -36.76 0.27
N LEU A 17 -1.80 -36.38 0.84
CA LEU A 17 -0.50 -36.97 0.53
C LEU A 17 -0.19 -38.24 1.35
N GLY A 18 -1.06 -38.66 2.27
CA GLY A 18 -0.81 -39.80 3.15
C GLY A 18 0.28 -39.55 4.21
N LEU A 19 0.53 -38.29 4.56
CA LEU A 19 1.57 -37.87 5.48
C LEU A 19 1.00 -37.39 6.81
N SER A 20 1.78 -37.55 7.89
CA SER A 20 1.51 -36.84 9.13
C SER A 20 1.77 -35.33 8.97
N VAL A 21 1.05 -34.50 9.71
CA VAL A 21 1.23 -33.04 9.67
C VAL A 21 2.64 -32.60 10.09
N PRO A 22 3.29 -33.19 11.12
CA PRO A 22 4.69 -32.90 11.44
C PRO A 22 5.65 -33.24 10.29
N THR A 23 5.49 -34.40 9.64
CA THR A 23 6.30 -34.81 8.49
C THR A 23 6.13 -33.81 7.34
N PHE A 24 4.90 -33.41 7.03
CA PHE A 24 4.62 -32.43 5.99
C PHE A 24 5.30 -31.09 6.27
N ARG A 25 5.20 -30.57 7.50
CA ARG A 25 5.87 -29.31 7.88
C ARG A 25 7.39 -29.38 7.79
N LYS A 26 7.99 -30.52 8.16
CA LYS A 26 9.45 -30.70 8.13
C LYS A 26 9.99 -30.76 6.70
N HIS A 27 9.38 -31.58 5.83
CA HIS A 27 9.92 -31.85 4.49
C HIS A 27 9.48 -30.82 3.44
N TYR A 28 8.31 -30.19 3.60
CA TYR A 28 7.77 -29.22 2.65
C TYR A 28 7.81 -27.78 3.16
N LEU A 29 8.65 -27.47 4.14
CA LEU A 29 8.80 -26.12 4.70
C LEU A 29 9.05 -25.04 3.62
N HIS A 30 9.86 -25.37 2.61
CA HIS A 30 10.16 -24.48 1.49
C HIS A 30 8.89 -24.14 0.66
N LEU A 31 7.98 -25.10 0.49
CA LEU A 31 6.70 -24.87 -0.16
C LEU A 31 5.77 -24.02 0.72
N LEU A 32 5.73 -24.28 2.03
CA LEU A 32 4.90 -23.50 2.95
C LEU A 32 5.27 -22.01 2.94
N LYS A 33 6.57 -21.69 2.90
CA LYS A 33 7.06 -20.31 2.80
C LYS A 33 6.68 -19.62 1.48
N GLN A 34 6.47 -20.39 0.42
CA GLN A 34 6.17 -19.87 -0.93
C GLN A 34 4.69 -19.98 -1.27
N ARG A 35 3.81 -20.10 -0.27
CA ARG A 35 2.37 -20.33 -0.49
C ARG A 35 1.74 -19.23 -1.34
N ASP A 36 1.99 -17.98 -1.00
CA ASP A 36 1.41 -16.83 -1.70
C ASP A 36 1.94 -16.75 -3.14
N LEU A 37 3.26 -16.93 -3.31
CA LEU A 37 3.89 -16.99 -4.63
C LEU A 37 3.30 -18.11 -5.50
N MET A 38 3.03 -19.28 -4.94
CA MET A 38 2.41 -20.39 -5.66
C MET A 38 0.96 -20.08 -6.06
N LEU A 39 0.21 -19.40 -5.19
CA LEU A 39 -1.15 -18.95 -5.48
C LEU A 39 -1.15 -17.91 -6.61
N ASP A 40 -0.20 -16.97 -6.62
CA ASP A 40 -0.08 -15.99 -7.70
C ASP A 40 0.32 -16.63 -9.03
N ARG A 41 1.23 -17.60 -9.01
CA ARG A 41 1.59 -18.40 -10.19
C ARG A 41 0.39 -19.16 -10.74
N LEU A 42 -0.41 -19.78 -9.86
CA LEU A 42 -1.62 -20.50 -10.26
C LEU A 42 -2.66 -19.55 -10.88
N ARG A 43 -2.93 -18.42 -10.23
CA ARG A 43 -3.83 -17.37 -10.75
C ARG A 43 -3.37 -16.86 -12.11
N THR A 44 -2.07 -16.61 -12.27
CA THR A 44 -1.49 -16.16 -13.54
C THR A 44 -1.70 -17.19 -14.63
N LYS A 45 -1.41 -18.47 -14.36
CA LYS A 45 -1.62 -19.55 -15.33
C LYS A 45 -3.08 -19.65 -15.75
N LEU A 46 -4.02 -19.60 -14.80
CA LEU A 46 -5.46 -19.63 -15.10
C LEU A 46 -5.88 -18.44 -15.96
N ARG A 47 -5.42 -17.22 -15.63
CA ARG A 47 -5.71 -16.02 -16.45
C ARG A 47 -5.17 -16.13 -17.86
N VAL A 48 -3.93 -16.60 -18.04
CA VAL A 48 -3.34 -16.80 -19.38
C VAL A 48 -4.20 -17.75 -20.19
N THR A 49 -4.58 -18.90 -19.61
CA THR A 49 -5.44 -19.87 -20.30
C THR A 49 -6.82 -19.31 -20.63
N GLN A 50 -7.42 -18.53 -19.73
CA GLN A 50 -8.71 -17.88 -19.96
C GLN A 50 -8.64 -16.88 -21.12
N ILE A 51 -7.58 -16.06 -21.19
CA ILE A 51 -7.38 -15.11 -22.30
C ILE A 51 -7.20 -15.86 -23.62
N GLN A 52 -6.40 -16.94 -23.63
CA GLN A 52 -6.22 -17.78 -24.82
C GLN A 52 -7.54 -18.36 -25.33
N GLN A 53 -8.39 -18.86 -24.42
CA GLN A 53 -9.73 -19.35 -24.78
C GLN A 53 -10.63 -18.23 -25.32
N GLY A 54 -10.54 -17.03 -24.75
CA GLY A 54 -11.26 -15.86 -25.25
C GLY A 54 -10.88 -15.52 -26.69
N LEU A 55 -9.57 -15.51 -26.97
CA LEU A 55 -9.02 -15.24 -28.31
C LEU A 55 -9.36 -16.35 -29.31
N SER A 56 -9.51 -17.60 -28.87
CA SER A 56 -9.92 -18.71 -29.72
C SER A 56 -11.44 -18.73 -30.03
N GLY A 57 -12.19 -17.72 -29.60
CA GLY A 57 -13.62 -17.56 -29.94
C GLY A 57 -14.59 -17.79 -28.78
N ASN A 58 -14.13 -18.04 -27.55
CA ASN A 58 -15.03 -18.12 -26.40
C ASN A 58 -15.38 -16.72 -25.87
N ALA A 59 -16.50 -16.16 -26.32
CA ALA A 59 -16.96 -14.84 -25.93
C ALA A 59 -17.15 -14.67 -24.40
N ALA A 60 -17.59 -15.71 -23.69
CA ALA A 60 -17.75 -15.65 -22.24
C ALA A 60 -16.40 -15.53 -21.52
N ALA A 61 -15.39 -16.27 -21.97
CA ALA A 61 -14.03 -16.17 -21.43
C ALA A 61 -13.40 -14.80 -21.71
N LEU A 62 -13.63 -14.26 -22.91
CA LEU A 62 -13.18 -12.92 -23.31
C LEU A 62 -13.81 -11.83 -22.46
N ASN A 63 -15.14 -11.84 -22.30
CA ASN A 63 -15.86 -10.88 -21.45
C ASN A 63 -15.39 -10.95 -20.00
N ALA A 64 -15.21 -12.16 -19.47
CA ALA A 64 -14.68 -12.34 -18.12
C ALA A 64 -13.24 -11.80 -17.99
N ALA A 65 -12.39 -11.96 -19.02
CA ALA A 65 -11.04 -11.39 -19.03
C ALA A 65 -11.07 -9.85 -19.05
N LEU A 66 -11.91 -9.23 -19.90
CA LEU A 66 -12.11 -7.78 -19.93
C LEU A 66 -12.56 -7.23 -18.58
N ASN A 67 -13.56 -7.87 -17.96
CA ASN A 67 -14.03 -7.51 -16.62
C ASN A 67 -12.91 -7.54 -15.57
N THR A 68 -11.95 -8.47 -15.68
CA THR A 68 -10.80 -8.49 -14.76
C THR A 68 -9.85 -7.33 -14.98
N LEU A 69 -9.64 -6.88 -16.22
CA LEU A 69 -8.80 -5.72 -16.54
C LEU A 69 -9.43 -4.43 -16.02
N ASP A 70 -10.75 -4.29 -16.19
CA ASP A 70 -11.50 -3.13 -15.68
C ASP A 70 -11.42 -3.04 -14.15
N LYS A 71 -11.51 -4.18 -13.44
CA LYS A 71 -11.30 -4.23 -11.99
C LYS A 71 -9.90 -3.78 -11.58
N VAL A 72 -8.85 -4.25 -12.28
CA VAL A 72 -7.47 -3.83 -12.00
C VAL A 72 -7.30 -2.32 -12.21
N ARG A 73 -7.91 -1.78 -13.27
CA ARG A 73 -7.91 -0.33 -13.53
C ARG A 73 -8.61 0.43 -12.40
N ALA A 74 -9.79 -0.03 -11.97
CA ALA A 74 -10.54 0.57 -10.88
C ALA A 74 -9.76 0.54 -9.55
N GLU A 75 -9.17 -0.61 -9.19
CA GLU A 75 -8.32 -0.74 -7.99
C GLU A 75 -7.11 0.21 -8.05
N SER A 76 -6.48 0.35 -9.21
CA SER A 76 -5.35 1.28 -9.40
C SER A 76 -5.78 2.75 -9.24
N ALA A 77 -6.97 3.11 -9.72
CA ALA A 77 -7.54 4.44 -9.57
C ALA A 77 -7.90 4.72 -8.10
N GLN A 78 -8.49 3.74 -7.40
CA GLN A 78 -8.81 3.85 -5.97
C GLN A 78 -7.53 4.08 -5.15
N LYS A 79 -6.48 3.28 -5.36
CA LYS A 79 -5.18 3.48 -4.70
C LYS A 79 -4.64 4.90 -4.91
N ARG A 80 -4.75 5.45 -6.13
CA ARG A 80 -4.31 6.83 -6.42
C ARG A 80 -5.12 7.88 -5.65
N VAL A 81 -6.42 7.66 -5.46
CA VAL A 81 -7.28 8.54 -4.66
C VAL A 81 -6.93 8.45 -3.18
N ASP A 82 -6.77 7.24 -2.65
CA ASP A 82 -6.41 7.01 -1.24
C ASP A 82 -5.05 7.67 -0.91
N HIS A 83 -4.06 7.52 -1.80
CA HIS A 83 -2.76 8.17 -1.63
C HIS A 83 -2.82 9.69 -1.72
N ARG A 84 -3.74 10.27 -2.51
CA ARG A 84 -3.96 11.73 -2.59
C ARG A 84 -4.50 12.30 -1.28
N GLY A 85 -5.19 11.49 -0.46
CA GLY A 85 -5.61 11.86 0.89
C GLY A 85 -4.47 11.81 1.94
N SER A 86 -3.44 10.98 1.70
CA SER A 86 -2.29 10.84 2.61
C SER A 86 -1.22 11.92 2.43
N THR A 87 -1.16 12.58 1.27
CA THR A 87 -0.39 13.83 1.09
C THR A 87 -1.15 15.04 1.61
N LYS A 88 -1.89 14.88 2.71
CA LYS A 88 -2.27 16.02 3.53
C LYS A 88 -0.98 16.41 4.24
N ALA A 89 -0.18 17.24 3.56
CA ALA A 89 0.83 18.06 4.20
C ALA A 89 0.22 18.51 5.53
N GLU A 90 0.91 18.20 6.63
CA GLU A 90 0.46 18.52 7.99
C GLU A 90 -0.23 19.88 7.92
N LYS A 91 -1.56 19.89 8.08
CA LYS A 91 -2.27 21.16 8.11
C LYS A 91 -1.68 21.84 9.34
N ALA A 92 -0.80 22.82 9.09
CA ALA A 92 -0.19 23.62 10.14
C ALA A 92 -1.32 23.96 11.12
N PRO A 93 -1.10 23.73 12.43
CA PRO A 93 -2.15 23.90 13.41
C PRO A 93 -2.83 25.24 13.16
N LYS A 94 -4.17 25.25 13.14
CA LYS A 94 -4.95 26.47 12.88
C LYS A 94 -4.72 27.43 14.05
N LEU A 95 -3.61 28.14 13.99
CA LEU A 95 -3.17 29.08 14.99
C LEU A 95 -4.17 30.25 14.98
N GLY A 96 -4.53 30.75 16.17
CA GLY A 96 -5.56 31.78 16.27
C GLY A 96 -5.16 33.03 15.47
N LYS A 97 -6.13 33.80 14.96
CA LYS A 97 -5.86 35.05 14.22
C LYS A 97 -4.91 36.00 14.97
N LYS A 98 -4.88 35.94 16.31
CA LYS A 98 -3.99 36.74 17.17
C LYS A 98 -2.56 36.23 17.18
N GLU A 99 -2.37 34.92 17.32
CA GLU A 99 -1.06 34.29 17.33
C GLU A 99 -0.40 34.35 15.94
N GLN A 100 -1.19 34.20 14.87
CA GLN A 100 -0.71 34.40 13.50
C GLN A 100 -0.17 35.82 13.30
N ARG A 101 -0.88 36.84 13.84
CA ARG A 101 -0.44 38.24 13.78
C ARG A 101 0.89 38.47 14.50
N GLN A 102 1.09 37.85 15.66
CA GLN A 102 2.34 37.97 16.42
C GLN A 102 3.52 37.33 15.67
N ILE A 103 3.32 36.13 15.11
CA ILE A 103 4.37 35.46 14.32
C ILE A 103 4.69 36.27 13.06
N THR A 104 3.68 36.81 12.37
CA THR A 104 3.94 37.68 11.22
C THR A 104 4.69 38.94 11.63
N ALA A 105 4.37 39.56 12.77
CA ALA A 105 5.06 40.74 13.25
C ALA A 105 6.54 40.48 13.60
N GLN A 106 6.83 39.31 14.19
CA GLN A 106 8.19 38.89 14.53
C GLN A 106 9.03 38.55 13.29
N ASN A 107 8.39 38.07 12.22
CA ASN A 107 9.07 37.67 10.98
C ASN A 107 9.24 38.81 9.96
N ILE A 108 8.84 40.04 10.27
CA ILE A 108 9.07 41.20 9.39
C ILE A 108 10.53 41.67 9.53
N GLY A 109 11.29 41.54 8.43
CA GLY A 109 12.67 42.00 8.31
C GLY A 109 12.87 43.00 7.16
N GLY A 110 14.10 43.50 7.00
CA GLY A 110 14.47 44.42 5.92
C GLY A 110 14.03 45.86 6.20
N LYS A 111 13.44 46.54 5.19
CA LYS A 111 13.07 47.98 5.27
C LYS A 111 12.08 48.34 6.37
N PHE A 112 11.37 47.35 6.92
CA PHE A 112 10.36 47.52 7.98
C PHE A 112 10.77 46.83 9.30
N ALA A 113 12.04 46.48 9.46
CA ALA A 113 12.52 45.86 10.69
C ALA A 113 12.39 46.84 11.87
N PRO A 114 11.97 46.37 13.07
CA PRO A 114 11.95 47.21 14.25
C PRO A 114 13.37 47.68 14.63
N PRO A 115 13.51 48.89 15.20
CA PRO A 115 14.81 49.39 15.62
C PRO A 115 15.41 48.50 16.72
N THR A 116 16.74 48.38 16.73
CA THR A 116 17.45 47.61 17.76
C THR A 116 17.15 48.15 19.15
N PRO A 117 16.92 47.29 20.16
CA PRO A 117 16.65 47.75 21.51
C PRO A 117 17.85 48.54 22.07
N PRO A 118 17.61 49.56 22.90
CA PRO A 118 18.69 50.35 23.51
C PRO A 118 19.57 49.45 24.39
N LYS A 119 20.89 49.63 24.29
CA LYS A 119 21.84 48.95 25.19
C LYS A 119 21.72 49.59 26.57
N LEU A 120 21.27 48.81 27.55
CA LEU A 120 21.37 49.19 28.95
C LEU A 120 22.84 49.15 29.35
N ILE A 121 23.46 50.31 29.56
CA ILE A 121 24.75 50.41 30.23
C ILE A 121 24.44 50.29 31.73
N VAL A 122 24.83 49.16 32.32
CA VAL A 122 24.77 48.99 33.77
C VAL A 122 26.16 49.31 34.30
N ASP A 123 26.40 50.55 34.70
CA ASP A 123 27.56 50.91 35.52
C ASP A 123 27.28 50.45 36.95
N ASN A 124 27.72 49.23 37.27
CA ASN A 124 27.91 48.83 38.66
C ASN A 124 29.39 49.09 38.98
N GLY A 125 29.63 50.18 39.72
CA GLY A 125 30.96 50.71 40.03
C GLY A 125 31.91 49.76 40.75
#